data_AF-A0A956DT89-F1
#
_entry.id   AF-A0A956DT89-F1
#
_cell.length_a   1.000
_cell.length_b   1.000
_cell.length_c   1.000
_cell.angle_alpha   90.00
_cell.angle_beta   90.00
_cell.angle_gamma   90.00
#
_symmetry.space_group_name_H-M   'P 1'
#
loop_
_entity.id
_entity.type
_entity.pdbx_description
1 polymer ?
#
loop_
_entity_poly.entity_id
_entity_poly.type
_entity_poly.pdbx_seq_one_letter_code
_entity_poly.pdbx_strand_id
1 'polypeptide(L)'
;LDDEVGLDKRAAENIIAHRDGADALPETSDDDLFESIAELDAVPYVGDTALALLAAYAVANGYLDTTPPTVSGRPDLSTPVQYENPWCTYADAPPYVASVNWEHPDVQALMAALTPGFRSVFSYSEWKVAYGLEKDNVGTDADIAAAKARNFMRVLCGEHRDYPDLLAQKLEAIAQHTTAAGPGELQTVDHQANLFDQLTYPAYVKLVNVMGTMHSARSQAGSLDGYHYGFQTYGHGSRRVDHSVPPFTHCEMRFVFEHYLKAGSPSSVVPSQYEAAYASYKQNVCTSDDLAYMYNFRGHVNLQPLWLESNAFVHNSRRARGAEISTGARDSYLRPFASRYTRSKQLLATYLFYRDADHGQMIQASEWGGGPILYVTDQDQDGDGLSDYRLFTQLGCGDQGVGLSVPSQNCNMVDWSTAWSTPSTLGHTAGWDPASFATPDLGFMATFGTFQQRMARFNQALDRHTNWGPTSYYMLDASTPGDTSPRFQGAYSPFVAASYDVSASDFFVRRDYPSTDAFEVGRAKWLHVMRFPTASYYDEVDMQNGRPMDFDAMYFNETSLSNDFYDERALDHWGYIEGAEIYAQVYLTYGHRGEQPPTPTNVPAP
;
A
#
# COMPACT_ATOMS: atom_id res chain seq x y z
N LEU A 1 -38.61 -5.06 6.86
CA LEU A 1 -37.33 -5.82 6.80
C LEU A 1 -37.25 -6.63 5.51
N ASP A 2 -38.27 -7.39 5.15
CA ASP A 2 -38.37 -8.08 3.86
C ASP A 2 -38.49 -7.14 2.65
N ASP A 3 -39.22 -6.02 2.77
CA ASP A 3 -39.35 -5.06 1.67
C ASP A 3 -38.10 -4.17 1.46
N GLU A 4 -37.60 -3.56 2.52
CA GLU A 4 -36.51 -2.57 2.43
C GLU A 4 -35.10 -3.15 2.50
N VAL A 5 -34.89 -4.18 3.32
CA VAL A 5 -33.59 -4.87 3.45
C VAL A 5 -33.48 -6.02 2.46
N GLY A 6 -34.62 -6.50 1.92
CA GLY A 6 -34.67 -7.64 1.01
C GLY A 6 -34.51 -9.00 1.70
N LEU A 7 -34.84 -9.10 3.00
CA LEU A 7 -34.76 -10.37 3.73
C LEU A 7 -35.79 -11.40 3.25
N ASP A 8 -35.48 -12.69 3.46
CA ASP A 8 -36.52 -13.73 3.40
C ASP A 8 -37.63 -13.35 4.38
N LYS A 9 -38.88 -13.37 3.88
CA LYS A 9 -40.05 -12.98 4.65
C LYS A 9 -40.15 -13.66 6.01
N ARG A 10 -39.76 -14.95 6.11
CA ARG A 10 -39.80 -15.69 7.38
C ARG A 10 -38.74 -15.19 8.36
N ALA A 11 -37.56 -14.85 7.86
CA ALA A 11 -36.50 -14.27 8.69
C ALA A 11 -36.92 -12.89 9.22
N ALA A 12 -37.47 -12.04 8.34
CA ALA A 12 -38.01 -10.74 8.71
C ALA A 12 -39.11 -10.83 9.77
N GLU A 13 -40.10 -11.71 9.57
CA GLU A 13 -41.20 -11.95 10.52
C GLU A 13 -40.67 -12.44 11.87
N ASN A 14 -39.70 -13.36 11.89
CA ASN A 14 -39.15 -13.89 13.13
C ASN A 14 -38.26 -12.88 13.89
N ILE A 15 -37.49 -12.04 13.18
CA ILE A 15 -36.72 -10.97 13.79
C ILE A 15 -37.65 -9.98 14.49
N ILE A 16 -38.74 -9.59 13.83
CA ILE A 16 -39.74 -8.68 14.39
C ILE A 16 -40.44 -9.33 15.59
N ALA A 17 -40.83 -10.61 15.48
CA ALA A 17 -41.50 -11.33 16.56
C ALA A 17 -40.61 -11.55 17.79
N HIS A 18 -39.29 -11.73 17.60
CA HIS A 18 -38.33 -11.75 18.72
C HIS A 18 -38.27 -10.37 19.39
N ARG A 19 -38.05 -9.32 18.59
CA ARG A 19 -37.93 -7.94 19.08
C ARG A 19 -39.17 -7.44 19.82
N ASP A 20 -40.36 -7.64 19.24
CA ASP A 20 -41.64 -7.06 19.72
C ASP A 20 -42.35 -7.92 20.77
N GLY A 21 -41.71 -8.96 21.28
CA GLY A 21 -42.25 -9.77 22.35
C GLY A 21 -43.60 -10.44 22.05
N ALA A 22 -44.39 -10.66 23.09
CA ALA A 22 -45.65 -11.40 23.03
C ALA A 22 -46.84 -10.54 22.56
N ASP A 23 -46.78 -9.22 22.78
CA ASP A 23 -47.84 -8.30 22.37
C ASP A 23 -47.73 -7.82 20.91
N ALA A 24 -46.58 -8.09 20.27
CA ALA A 24 -46.28 -7.78 18.87
C ALA A 24 -46.35 -6.28 18.55
N LEU A 25 -46.04 -5.43 19.54
CA LEU A 25 -45.97 -3.99 19.40
C LEU A 25 -44.57 -3.52 19.82
N PRO A 26 -43.88 -2.69 19.01
CA PRO A 26 -42.58 -2.15 19.42
C PRO A 26 -42.74 -1.09 20.51
N GLU A 27 -41.66 -0.87 21.26
CA GLU A 27 -41.52 0.07 22.37
C GLU A 27 -42.42 -0.25 23.58
N THR A 28 -42.70 -1.55 23.80
CA THR A 28 -43.48 -2.04 24.94
C THR A 28 -42.58 -2.70 26.00
N SER A 29 -43.19 -3.17 27.09
CA SER A 29 -42.43 -3.71 28.23
C SER A 29 -41.90 -5.13 28.02
N ASP A 30 -42.40 -5.84 27.01
CA ASP A 30 -42.01 -7.20 26.68
C ASP A 30 -41.12 -7.30 25.44
N ASP A 31 -40.66 -6.16 24.90
CA ASP A 31 -39.64 -6.12 23.86
C ASP A 31 -38.34 -6.81 24.30
N ASP A 32 -37.77 -7.64 23.43
CA ASP A 32 -36.49 -8.32 23.61
C ASP A 32 -35.49 -7.84 22.55
N LEU A 33 -34.82 -6.72 22.84
CA LEU A 33 -33.82 -6.16 21.92
C LEU A 33 -32.60 -7.06 21.86
N PHE A 34 -32.10 -7.30 20.65
CA PHE A 34 -30.88 -8.08 20.44
C PHE A 34 -29.67 -7.43 21.13
N GLU A 35 -29.01 -8.18 22.00
CA GLU A 35 -27.78 -7.76 22.70
C GLU A 35 -26.51 -8.20 21.94
N SER A 36 -26.63 -9.15 21.00
CA SER A 36 -25.51 -9.66 20.22
C SER A 36 -25.87 -10.17 18.83
N ILE A 37 -24.88 -10.22 17.93
CA ILE A 37 -25.04 -10.83 16.60
C ILE A 37 -25.34 -12.33 16.70
N ALA A 38 -24.78 -13.03 17.71
CA ALA A 38 -25.04 -14.45 17.91
C ALA A 38 -26.49 -14.74 18.30
N GLU A 39 -27.13 -13.83 19.04
CA GLU A 39 -28.55 -13.90 19.36
C GLU A 39 -29.41 -13.70 18.11
N LEU A 40 -29.08 -12.69 17.30
CA LEU A 40 -29.76 -12.43 16.02
C LEU A 40 -29.62 -13.60 15.05
N ASP A 41 -28.44 -14.21 14.96
CA ASP A 41 -28.16 -15.40 14.14
C ASP A 41 -28.93 -16.64 14.61
N ALA A 42 -29.25 -16.72 15.90
CA ALA A 42 -30.04 -17.83 16.46
C ALA A 42 -31.53 -17.76 16.09
N VAL A 43 -32.02 -16.64 15.57
CA VAL A 43 -33.42 -16.48 15.15
C VAL A 43 -33.69 -17.36 13.92
N PRO A 44 -34.78 -18.17 13.89
CA PRO A 44 -35.02 -19.08 12.79
C PRO A 44 -35.09 -18.37 11.43
N TYR A 45 -34.42 -18.95 10.44
CA TYR A 45 -34.22 -18.42 9.08
C TYR A 45 -33.29 -17.20 8.97
N VAL A 46 -32.73 -16.73 10.08
CA VAL A 46 -31.53 -15.88 10.05
C VAL A 46 -30.31 -16.78 9.87
N GLY A 47 -29.40 -16.33 9.02
CA GLY A 47 -28.14 -16.99 8.69
C GLY A 47 -27.30 -16.04 7.84
N ASP A 48 -26.16 -16.50 7.34
CA ASP A 48 -25.15 -15.64 6.68
C ASP A 48 -25.71 -14.65 5.66
N THR A 49 -26.65 -15.08 4.79
CA THR A 49 -27.25 -14.20 3.78
C THR A 49 -28.11 -13.10 4.42
N ALA A 50 -28.89 -13.42 5.46
CA ALA A 50 -29.72 -12.45 6.15
C ALA A 50 -28.84 -11.45 6.94
N LEU A 51 -27.80 -11.94 7.61
CA LEU A 51 -26.82 -11.10 8.32
C LEU A 51 -26.08 -10.17 7.36
N ALA A 52 -25.68 -10.65 6.18
CA ALA A 52 -25.02 -9.82 5.17
C ALA A 52 -25.93 -8.71 4.64
N LEU A 53 -27.21 -9.00 4.39
CA LEU A 53 -28.19 -7.99 3.95
C LEU A 53 -28.47 -6.95 5.05
N LEU A 54 -28.62 -7.40 6.31
CA LEU A 54 -28.78 -6.51 7.46
C LEU A 54 -27.56 -5.60 7.65
N ALA A 55 -26.36 -6.15 7.57
CA ALA A 55 -25.12 -5.39 7.63
C ALA A 55 -25.04 -4.37 6.49
N ALA A 56 -25.29 -4.78 5.24
CA ALA A 56 -25.28 -3.89 4.09
C ALA A 56 -26.31 -2.74 4.23
N TYR A 57 -27.51 -3.04 4.72
CA TYR A 57 -28.53 -2.02 4.99
C TYR A 57 -28.11 -1.09 6.12
N ALA A 58 -27.52 -1.62 7.20
CA ALA A 58 -27.01 -0.83 8.31
C ALA A 58 -25.89 0.12 7.87
N VAL A 59 -24.99 -0.34 7.00
CA VAL A 59 -23.96 0.48 6.33
C VAL A 59 -24.60 1.58 5.47
N ALA A 60 -25.54 1.22 4.60
CA ALA A 60 -26.18 2.17 3.68
C ALA A 60 -26.97 3.28 4.38
N ASN A 61 -27.43 3.03 5.61
CA ASN A 61 -28.20 3.98 6.42
C ASN A 61 -27.40 4.60 7.56
N GLY A 62 -26.08 4.35 7.64
CA GLY A 62 -25.20 4.94 8.66
C GLY A 62 -25.44 4.46 10.09
N TYR A 63 -26.01 3.25 10.28
CA TYR A 63 -26.22 2.63 11.59
C TYR A 63 -24.99 1.85 12.09
N LEU A 64 -24.11 1.45 11.19
CA LEU A 64 -22.77 0.99 11.52
C LEU A 64 -21.81 2.15 11.24
N ASP A 65 -20.90 2.41 12.17
CA ASP A 65 -19.65 3.09 11.82
C ASP A 65 -18.94 2.17 10.82
N THR A 66 -19.14 2.43 9.53
CA THR A 66 -18.48 1.73 8.43
C THR A 66 -17.00 2.00 8.38
N THR A 67 -16.51 2.85 9.28
CA THR A 67 -15.09 3.08 9.42
C THR A 67 -14.52 1.80 10.02
N PRO A 68 -13.62 1.08 9.31
CA PRO A 68 -12.55 0.37 10.02
C PRO A 68 -12.07 1.32 11.12
N PRO A 69 -11.80 0.85 12.35
CA PRO A 69 -11.49 1.74 13.47
C PRO A 69 -10.58 2.83 12.96
N THR A 70 -11.08 4.07 12.95
CA THR A 70 -10.31 5.21 12.44
C THR A 70 -8.98 5.10 13.13
N VAL A 71 -7.87 5.04 12.39
CA VAL A 71 -6.57 4.78 12.99
C VAL A 71 -6.31 5.90 14.00
N SER A 72 -6.66 5.61 15.26
CA SER A 72 -6.82 6.64 16.27
C SER A 72 -5.41 7.11 16.59
N GLY A 73 -5.18 8.42 16.54
CA GLY A 73 -3.86 8.97 16.81
C GLY A 73 -2.99 9.23 15.58
N ARG A 74 -3.52 9.13 14.35
CA ARG A 74 -2.81 9.63 13.18
C ARG A 74 -2.57 11.16 13.32
N PRO A 75 -1.32 11.63 13.26
CA PRO A 75 -1.02 13.04 13.42
C PRO A 75 -1.37 13.84 12.16
N ASP A 76 -1.71 15.11 12.37
CA ASP A 76 -1.88 16.12 11.33
C ASP A 76 -0.85 17.26 11.50
N LEU A 77 -0.92 18.28 10.64
CA LEU A 77 -0.02 19.43 10.72
C LEU A 77 -0.25 20.31 11.96
N SER A 78 -1.40 20.17 12.63
CA SER A 78 -1.73 20.90 13.86
C SER A 78 -1.23 20.19 15.12
N THR A 79 -0.95 18.89 15.01
CA THR A 79 -0.51 18.03 16.12
C THR A 79 0.73 18.60 16.79
N PRO A 80 0.78 18.71 18.14
CA PRO A 80 1.95 19.24 18.82
C PRO A 80 3.21 18.44 18.51
N VAL A 81 4.34 19.14 18.34
CA VAL A 81 5.65 18.49 18.15
C VAL A 81 6.00 17.71 19.41
N GLN A 82 6.28 16.41 19.24
CA GLN A 82 6.79 15.56 20.30
C GLN A 82 8.32 15.57 20.30
N TYR A 83 8.92 15.80 21.46
CA TYR A 83 10.38 15.85 21.63
C TYR A 83 10.98 14.57 22.20
N GLU A 84 10.13 13.63 22.60
CA GLU A 84 10.55 12.33 23.09
C GLU A 84 9.42 11.30 22.94
N ASN A 85 9.82 10.04 22.83
CA ASN A 85 8.97 8.87 22.98
C ASN A 85 9.80 7.75 23.65
N PRO A 86 9.26 6.54 23.89
CA PRO A 86 10.00 5.47 24.58
C PRO A 86 11.35 5.09 23.93
N TRP A 87 11.50 5.30 22.62
CA TRP A 87 12.65 4.85 21.85
C TRP A 87 13.65 5.98 21.54
N CYS A 88 13.23 7.24 21.49
CA CYS A 88 14.05 8.33 20.95
C CYS A 88 13.75 9.69 21.57
N THR A 89 14.77 10.57 21.56
CA THR A 89 14.64 12.00 21.87
C THR A 89 14.99 12.83 20.64
N TYR A 90 14.34 13.98 20.47
CA TYR A 90 14.39 14.79 19.26
C TYR A 90 14.91 16.21 19.51
N ALA A 91 15.33 16.87 18.43
CA ALA A 91 15.76 18.27 18.43
C ALA A 91 15.05 19.08 17.33
N ASP A 92 15.13 20.42 17.43
CA ASP A 92 14.64 21.38 16.43
C ASP A 92 15.69 21.75 15.36
N ALA A 93 16.81 21.02 15.34
CA ALA A 93 17.88 21.20 14.38
C ALA A 93 18.56 19.85 14.08
N PRO A 94 19.16 19.69 12.89
CA PRO A 94 19.94 18.50 12.57
C PRO A 94 21.10 18.26 13.55
N PRO A 95 21.34 17.00 13.98
CA PRO A 95 20.48 15.85 13.71
C PRO A 95 19.17 15.93 14.52
N TYR A 96 18.04 15.80 13.82
CA TYR A 96 16.69 15.87 14.39
C TYR A 96 16.41 14.73 15.36
N VAL A 97 17.11 13.60 15.21
CA VAL A 97 17.18 12.54 16.22
C VAL A 97 18.38 12.84 17.13
N ALA A 98 18.09 13.36 18.31
CA ALA A 98 19.10 13.75 19.30
C ALA A 98 19.72 12.51 19.97
N SER A 99 18.89 11.53 20.32
CA SER A 99 19.36 10.25 20.87
C SER A 99 18.36 9.13 20.60
N VAL A 100 18.86 7.90 20.57
CA VAL A 100 18.08 6.66 20.54
C VAL A 100 18.34 5.93 21.85
N ASN A 101 17.30 5.39 22.48
CA ASN A 101 17.38 4.52 23.62
C ASN A 101 17.83 3.11 23.18
N TRP A 102 19.13 2.95 22.96
CA TRP A 102 19.73 1.70 22.46
C TRP A 102 19.55 0.49 23.38
N GLU A 103 19.22 0.72 24.66
CA GLU A 103 18.95 -0.31 25.65
C GLU A 103 17.46 -0.71 25.70
N HIS A 104 16.59 -0.05 24.92
CA HIS A 104 15.19 -0.43 24.85
C HIS A 104 15.06 -1.82 24.21
N PRO A 105 14.26 -2.75 24.79
CA PRO A 105 14.10 -4.11 24.24
C PRO A 105 13.71 -4.13 22.75
N ASP A 106 12.74 -3.31 22.34
CA ASP A 106 12.30 -3.23 20.94
C ASP A 106 13.43 -2.77 20.00
N VAL A 107 14.27 -1.83 20.44
CA VAL A 107 15.41 -1.35 19.65
C VAL A 107 16.42 -2.48 19.50
N GLN A 108 16.77 -3.18 20.58
CA GLN A 108 17.70 -4.32 20.52
C GLN A 108 17.16 -5.45 19.62
N ALA A 109 15.86 -5.73 19.70
CA ALA A 109 15.22 -6.77 18.89
C ALA A 109 15.21 -6.41 17.39
N LEU A 110 14.83 -5.19 17.02
CA LEU A 110 14.92 -4.69 15.64
C LEU A 110 16.35 -4.80 15.11
N MET A 111 17.31 -4.33 15.90
CA MET A 111 18.71 -4.29 15.51
C MET A 111 19.23 -5.69 15.19
N ALA A 112 18.91 -6.67 16.03
CA ALA A 112 19.28 -8.07 15.81
C ALA A 112 18.59 -8.65 14.55
N ALA A 113 17.30 -8.40 14.36
CA ALA A 113 16.51 -8.92 13.24
C ALA A 113 16.99 -8.42 11.86
N LEU A 114 17.57 -7.22 11.78
CA LEU A 114 18.13 -6.68 10.53
C LEU A 114 19.49 -7.29 10.16
N THR A 115 20.24 -7.83 11.13
CA THR A 115 21.63 -8.27 10.89
C THR A 115 21.78 -9.35 9.82
N PRO A 116 20.92 -10.38 9.70
CA PRO A 116 21.03 -11.35 8.60
C PRO A 116 20.87 -10.70 7.23
N GLY A 117 19.96 -9.72 7.10
CA GLY A 117 19.66 -9.05 5.84
C GLY A 117 20.51 -7.82 5.53
N PHE A 118 21.54 -7.50 6.33
CA PHE A 118 22.20 -6.20 6.32
C PHE A 118 22.74 -5.74 4.96
N ARG A 119 23.10 -6.67 4.06
CA ARG A 119 23.59 -6.34 2.71
C ARG A 119 22.53 -5.61 1.89
N SER A 120 21.28 -6.04 2.02
CA SER A 120 20.09 -5.42 1.46
C SER A 120 19.53 -4.26 2.30
N VAL A 121 19.98 -4.06 3.53
CA VAL A 121 19.51 -2.94 4.35
C VAL A 121 20.22 -1.66 3.92
N PHE A 122 19.49 -0.57 3.69
CA PHE A 122 20.12 0.73 3.45
C PHE A 122 19.22 1.92 3.78
N SER A 123 19.86 3.08 3.90
CA SER A 123 19.26 4.40 4.08
C SER A 123 19.69 5.34 2.97
N TYR A 124 18.85 6.30 2.58
CA TYR A 124 19.23 7.30 1.59
C TYR A 124 20.32 8.23 2.13
N SER A 125 21.23 8.63 1.24
CA SER A 125 22.36 9.52 1.58
C SER A 125 21.92 10.88 2.12
N GLU A 126 20.74 11.33 1.69
CA GLU A 126 20.09 12.59 2.05
C GLU A 126 19.77 12.65 3.54
N TRP A 127 19.54 11.51 4.18
CA TRP A 127 19.22 11.41 5.60
C TRP A 127 20.44 11.53 6.51
N LYS A 128 21.66 11.48 5.96
CA LYS A 128 22.89 11.42 6.74
C LYS A 128 23.03 12.58 7.72
N VAL A 129 22.76 13.80 7.27
CA VAL A 129 22.84 14.99 8.14
C VAL A 129 21.59 15.11 9.00
N ALA A 130 20.41 14.96 8.41
CA ALA A 130 19.13 15.15 9.08
C ALA A 130 18.96 14.23 10.31
N TYR A 131 19.39 12.97 10.22
CA TYR A 131 19.24 12.00 11.32
C TYR A 131 20.56 11.55 11.94
N GLY A 132 21.68 12.19 11.55
CA GLY A 132 23.01 11.91 12.10
C GLY A 132 23.46 10.48 11.83
N LEU A 133 23.34 10.03 10.58
CA LEU A 133 23.72 8.68 10.19
C LEU A 133 25.25 8.52 10.18
N GLU A 134 25.72 7.37 10.67
CA GLU A 134 27.14 7.05 10.71
C GLU A 134 27.63 6.52 9.35
N LYS A 135 28.94 6.29 9.23
CA LYS A 135 29.49 5.62 8.05
C LYS A 135 29.20 4.13 8.15
N ASP A 136 28.56 3.58 7.13
CA ASP A 136 28.11 2.20 7.04
C ASP A 136 28.83 1.41 5.95
N ASN A 137 30.04 1.85 5.58
CA ASN A 137 30.85 1.26 4.51
C ASN A 137 32.33 1.12 4.88
N VAL A 138 32.64 1.13 6.18
CA VAL A 138 34.00 1.05 6.73
C VAL A 138 34.04 0.00 7.83
N GLY A 139 35.12 -0.78 7.87
CA GLY A 139 35.34 -1.79 8.91
C GLY A 139 35.14 -3.21 8.41
N THR A 140 34.87 -4.12 9.35
CA THR A 140 34.49 -5.51 9.08
C THR A 140 33.02 -5.60 8.65
N ASP A 141 32.60 -6.75 8.11
CA ASP A 141 31.18 -6.99 7.78
C ASP A 141 30.27 -6.84 9.00
N ALA A 142 30.75 -7.19 10.20
CA ALA A 142 30.01 -6.99 11.44
C ALA A 142 29.85 -5.50 11.78
N ASP A 143 30.90 -4.69 11.58
CA ASP A 143 30.85 -3.24 11.79
C ASP A 143 29.87 -2.58 10.82
N ILE A 144 29.89 -3.00 9.55
CA ILE A 144 28.98 -2.53 8.51
C ILE A 144 27.53 -2.92 8.83
N ALA A 145 27.29 -4.18 9.20
CA ALA A 145 25.96 -4.66 9.57
C ALA A 145 25.39 -3.88 10.76
N ALA A 146 26.22 -3.67 11.79
CA ALA A 146 25.86 -2.88 12.97
C ALA A 146 25.51 -1.43 12.59
N ALA A 147 26.34 -0.79 11.78
CA ALA A 147 26.13 0.59 11.36
C ALA A 147 24.85 0.76 10.53
N LYS A 148 24.58 -0.16 9.62
CA LYS A 148 23.34 -0.15 8.81
C LYS A 148 22.10 -0.31 9.67
N ALA A 149 22.11 -1.22 10.64
CA ALA A 149 20.98 -1.40 11.56
C ALA A 149 20.75 -0.13 12.41
N ARG A 150 21.81 0.50 12.95
CA ARG A 150 21.70 1.74 13.74
C ARG A 150 21.20 2.90 12.89
N ASN A 151 21.67 3.02 11.65
CA ASN A 151 21.18 4.00 10.70
C ASN A 151 19.70 3.78 10.37
N PHE A 152 19.28 2.52 10.20
CA PHE A 152 17.87 2.17 9.97
C PHE A 152 16.98 2.65 11.13
N MET A 153 17.38 2.37 12.37
CA MET A 153 16.67 2.81 13.57
C MET A 153 16.60 4.35 13.67
N ARG A 154 17.70 5.05 13.38
CA ARG A 154 17.71 6.53 13.36
C ARG A 154 16.73 7.10 12.35
N VAL A 155 16.65 6.53 11.15
CA VAL A 155 15.68 6.98 10.14
C VAL A 155 14.26 6.69 10.59
N LEU A 156 13.97 5.49 11.11
CA LEU A 156 12.63 5.17 11.63
C LEU A 156 12.20 6.17 12.69
N CYS A 157 13.06 6.43 13.67
CA CYS A 157 12.78 7.44 14.70
C CYS A 157 12.58 8.83 14.12
N GLY A 158 13.36 9.22 13.12
CA GLY A 158 13.23 10.52 12.47
C GLY A 158 11.92 10.67 11.72
N GLU A 159 11.63 9.77 10.78
CA GLU A 159 10.51 9.86 9.84
C GLU A 159 9.13 9.60 10.44
N HIS A 160 9.08 9.00 11.64
CA HIS A 160 7.85 8.65 12.36
C HIS A 160 7.78 9.29 13.75
N ARG A 161 8.60 10.31 14.04
CA ARG A 161 8.66 10.94 15.36
C ARG A 161 7.33 11.53 15.84
N ASP A 162 6.52 12.01 14.89
CA ASP A 162 5.20 12.56 15.11
C ASP A 162 4.10 11.50 15.05
N TYR A 163 4.43 10.25 14.73
CA TYR A 163 3.51 9.11 14.72
C TYR A 163 4.08 7.91 15.51
N PRO A 164 4.17 8.01 16.84
CA PRO A 164 4.82 7.00 17.68
C PRO A 164 4.16 5.61 17.60
N ASP A 165 2.85 5.53 17.37
CA ASP A 165 2.15 4.25 17.25
C ASP A 165 2.58 3.48 16.00
N LEU A 166 2.69 4.16 14.85
CA LEU A 166 3.22 3.54 13.64
C LEU A 166 4.70 3.16 13.79
N LEU A 167 5.49 3.98 14.49
CA LEU A 167 6.87 3.61 14.84
C LEU A 167 6.88 2.30 15.63
N ALA A 168 6.09 2.21 16.70
CA ALA A 168 5.97 1.01 17.54
C ALA A 168 5.67 -0.25 16.71
N GLN A 169 4.65 -0.16 15.86
CA GLN A 169 4.22 -1.28 15.02
C GLN A 169 5.29 -1.69 14.00
N LYS A 170 6.02 -0.73 13.41
CA LYS A 170 7.15 -1.04 12.51
C LYS A 170 8.31 -1.70 13.25
N LEU A 171 8.60 -1.27 14.49
CA LEU A 171 9.61 -1.92 15.33
C LEU A 171 9.21 -3.37 15.62
N GLU A 172 7.96 -3.60 16.00
CA GLU A 172 7.40 -4.93 16.24
C GLU A 172 7.46 -5.81 14.98
N ALA A 173 6.98 -5.31 13.84
CA ALA A 173 6.99 -6.06 12.58
C ALA A 173 8.40 -6.45 12.13
N ILE A 174 9.41 -5.62 12.41
CA ILE A 174 10.80 -5.99 12.13
C ILE A 174 11.30 -7.02 13.15
N ALA A 175 11.13 -6.73 14.44
CA ALA A 175 11.64 -7.55 15.54
C ALA A 175 11.05 -8.97 15.55
N GLN A 176 9.76 -9.10 15.27
CA GLN A 176 9.02 -10.36 15.39
C GLN A 176 8.83 -11.08 14.06
N HIS A 177 8.69 -10.34 12.95
CA HIS A 177 8.26 -10.91 11.66
C HIS A 177 9.27 -10.70 10.52
N THR A 178 10.52 -10.38 10.85
CA THR A 178 11.63 -10.44 9.88
C THR A 178 12.36 -11.77 10.00
N THR A 179 12.18 -12.62 9.00
CA THR A 179 12.81 -13.95 8.94
C THR A 179 13.74 -14.04 7.75
N ALA A 180 14.79 -14.84 7.88
CA ALA A 180 15.62 -15.24 6.76
C ALA A 180 15.29 -16.68 6.38
N ALA A 181 14.80 -16.88 5.16
CA ALA A 181 14.37 -18.20 4.70
C ALA A 181 15.58 -19.12 4.52
N GLY A 182 15.53 -20.27 5.18
CA GLY A 182 16.60 -21.27 5.13
C GLY A 182 16.58 -22.17 3.89
N PRO A 183 17.67 -22.93 3.67
CA PRO A 183 17.79 -23.93 2.62
C PRO A 183 17.23 -25.26 3.15
N GLY A 184 16.16 -25.76 2.55
CA GLY A 184 15.54 -27.00 2.97
C GLY A 184 14.03 -26.98 2.77
N GLU A 185 13.44 -28.16 2.68
CA GLU A 185 11.99 -28.27 2.54
C GLU A 185 11.30 -27.93 3.87
N LEU A 186 10.18 -27.20 3.79
CA LEU A 186 9.29 -27.01 4.93
C LEU A 186 8.70 -28.38 5.32
N GLN A 187 8.95 -28.85 6.55
CA GLN A 187 8.54 -30.21 6.93
C GLN A 187 7.09 -30.26 7.43
N THR A 188 6.73 -29.31 8.29
CA THR A 188 5.42 -29.20 8.94
C THR A 188 4.99 -27.74 8.93
N VAL A 189 3.69 -27.50 9.08
CA VAL A 189 3.13 -26.16 9.25
C VAL A 189 2.62 -26.06 10.67
N ASP A 190 3.10 -25.08 11.43
CA ASP A 190 2.54 -24.71 12.72
C ASP A 190 1.49 -23.61 12.52
N HIS A 191 0.24 -23.91 12.86
CA HIS A 191 -0.89 -22.99 12.73
C HIS A 191 -0.98 -21.97 13.86
N GLN A 192 -0.23 -22.16 14.94
CA GLN A 192 -0.15 -21.20 16.04
C GLN A 192 0.95 -20.15 15.80
N ALA A 193 1.88 -20.44 14.90
CA ALA A 193 2.90 -19.50 14.46
C ALA A 193 2.44 -18.72 13.22
N ASN A 194 3.07 -17.57 12.99
CA ASN A 194 2.94 -16.85 11.75
C ASN A 194 3.35 -17.77 10.57
N LEU A 195 2.49 -17.88 9.56
CA LEU A 195 2.71 -18.75 8.41
C LEU A 195 4.02 -18.42 7.66
N PHE A 196 4.28 -17.13 7.41
CA PHE A 196 5.39 -16.71 6.56
C PHE A 196 6.72 -16.67 7.30
N ASP A 197 6.72 -16.58 8.64
CA ASP A 197 7.94 -16.71 9.45
C ASP A 197 8.59 -18.11 9.32
N GLN A 198 7.79 -19.11 8.93
CA GLN A 198 8.22 -20.49 8.71
C GLN A 198 8.67 -20.77 7.27
N LEU A 199 8.57 -19.80 6.37
CA LEU A 199 8.80 -20.00 4.94
C LEU A 199 10.27 -20.33 4.66
N THR A 200 10.50 -21.48 4.03
CA THR A 200 11.82 -21.83 3.47
C THR A 200 11.92 -21.41 2.01
N TYR A 201 13.13 -21.31 1.45
CA TYR A 201 13.26 -20.94 0.03
C TYR A 201 12.61 -21.96 -0.93
N PRO A 202 12.74 -23.29 -0.75
CA PRO A 202 11.99 -24.27 -1.53
C PRO A 202 10.47 -24.10 -1.42
N ALA A 203 9.95 -23.80 -0.22
CA ALA A 203 8.53 -23.53 -0.03
C ALA A 203 8.09 -22.23 -0.74
N TYR A 204 8.91 -21.19 -0.73
CA TYR A 204 8.67 -19.97 -1.51
C TYR A 204 8.55 -20.27 -3.02
N VAL A 205 9.43 -21.10 -3.58
CA VAL A 205 9.36 -21.48 -5.00
C VAL A 205 8.07 -22.23 -5.33
N LYS A 206 7.61 -23.12 -4.43
CA LYS A 206 6.32 -23.80 -4.56
C LYS A 206 5.15 -22.81 -4.47
N LEU A 207 5.22 -21.83 -3.56
CA LEU A 207 4.20 -20.79 -3.40
C LEU A 207 4.04 -19.96 -4.68
N VAL A 208 5.15 -19.52 -5.28
CA VAL A 208 5.16 -18.83 -6.58
C VAL A 208 4.43 -19.65 -7.65
N ASN A 209 4.70 -20.95 -7.73
CA ASN A 209 4.05 -21.85 -8.70
C ASN A 209 2.55 -22.00 -8.44
N VAL A 210 2.15 -22.25 -7.17
CA VAL A 210 0.75 -22.44 -6.79
C VAL A 210 -0.07 -21.19 -7.13
N MET A 211 0.38 -20.03 -6.64
CA MET A 211 -0.36 -18.78 -6.84
C MET A 211 -0.42 -18.42 -8.32
N GLY A 212 0.69 -18.52 -9.05
CA GLY A 212 0.71 -18.25 -10.49
C GLY A 212 -0.21 -19.17 -11.29
N THR A 213 -0.23 -20.47 -10.98
CA THR A 213 -1.10 -21.44 -11.65
C THR A 213 -2.58 -21.15 -11.37
N MET A 214 -2.93 -20.89 -10.11
CA MET A 214 -4.31 -20.64 -9.71
C MET A 214 -4.82 -19.30 -10.25
N HIS A 215 -4.00 -18.26 -10.23
CA HIS A 215 -4.36 -16.99 -10.84
C HIS A 215 -4.65 -17.15 -12.34
N SER A 216 -3.73 -17.79 -13.09
CA SER A 216 -3.95 -18.03 -14.54
C SER A 216 -5.21 -18.85 -14.82
N ALA A 217 -5.55 -19.82 -13.96
CA ALA A 217 -6.77 -20.61 -14.12
C ALA A 217 -8.04 -19.78 -13.82
N ARG A 218 -8.02 -18.98 -12.75
CA ARG A 218 -9.15 -18.13 -12.34
C ARG A 218 -9.40 -17.01 -13.35
N SER A 219 -8.34 -16.38 -13.87
CA SER A 219 -8.49 -15.33 -14.89
C SER A 219 -9.03 -15.87 -16.22
N GLN A 220 -8.73 -17.12 -16.59
CA GLN A 220 -9.30 -17.78 -17.78
C GLN A 220 -10.75 -18.26 -17.60
N ALA A 221 -11.18 -18.51 -16.35
CA ALA A 221 -12.55 -18.91 -16.05
C ALA A 221 -13.54 -17.72 -16.11
N GLY A 222 -13.03 -16.50 -15.90
CA GLY A 222 -13.74 -15.27 -16.24
C GLY A 222 -13.93 -15.18 -17.76
N SER A 223 -15.11 -14.71 -18.20
CA SER A 223 -15.38 -14.40 -19.59
C SER A 223 -14.27 -13.51 -20.18
N LEU A 224 -13.51 -14.03 -21.15
CA LEU A 224 -12.55 -13.27 -21.96
C LEU A 224 -13.23 -12.46 -23.07
N ASP A 225 -14.55 -12.20 -22.98
CA ASP A 225 -15.20 -11.21 -23.83
C ASP A 225 -14.79 -9.79 -23.38
N GLY A 226 -13.48 -9.53 -23.30
CA GLY A 226 -12.97 -8.24 -22.92
C GLY A 226 -13.30 -7.23 -23.98
N TYR A 227 -13.92 -6.10 -23.61
CA TYR A 227 -13.87 -4.91 -24.42
C TYR A 227 -14.05 -3.64 -23.58
N HIS A 228 -12.96 -2.86 -23.59
CA HIS A 228 -12.92 -1.40 -23.74
C HIS A 228 -14.12 -0.62 -23.22
N TYR A 229 -13.97 0.00 -22.04
CA TYR A 229 -14.50 1.35 -21.89
C TYR A 229 -13.68 2.29 -22.77
N GLY A 230 -13.89 2.18 -24.09
CA GLY A 230 -13.52 3.20 -25.03
C GLY A 230 -14.45 4.37 -24.74
N PHE A 231 -13.93 5.45 -24.18
CA PHE A 231 -14.58 6.75 -24.20
C PHE A 231 -14.64 7.29 -25.65
N GLN A 232 -15.24 6.52 -26.57
CA GLN A 232 -15.54 6.83 -27.98
C GLN A 232 -14.47 7.53 -28.83
N THR A 233 -13.22 7.63 -28.39
CA THR A 233 -12.10 8.14 -29.19
C THR A 233 -11.26 6.96 -29.68
N TYR A 234 -11.29 6.76 -31.00
CA TYR A 234 -10.37 5.89 -31.73
C TYR A 234 -8.92 6.21 -31.32
N GLY A 235 -8.20 5.26 -30.73
CA GLY A 235 -6.73 5.34 -30.68
C GLY A 235 -5.98 4.63 -29.56
N HIS A 236 -6.56 4.28 -28.41
CA HIS A 236 -5.75 3.85 -27.26
C HIS A 236 -6.44 2.73 -26.44
N GLY A 237 -5.73 1.62 -26.24
CA GLY A 237 -6.31 0.32 -25.86
C GLY A 237 -6.42 0.10 -24.36
N SER A 238 -7.59 0.42 -23.79
CA SER A 238 -7.96 0.04 -22.41
C SER A 238 -8.26 -1.46 -22.31
N ARG A 239 -7.29 -2.28 -21.90
CA ARG A 239 -7.45 -3.75 -21.82
C ARG A 239 -7.98 -4.19 -20.45
N ARG A 240 -9.10 -3.62 -20.00
CA ARG A 240 -9.67 -3.97 -18.70
C ARG A 240 -10.23 -5.40 -18.70
N VAL A 241 -10.17 -6.05 -17.54
CA VAL A 241 -10.89 -7.30 -17.30
C VAL A 241 -12.25 -7.00 -16.69
N ASP A 242 -13.30 -7.68 -17.14
CA ASP A 242 -14.65 -7.56 -16.57
C ASP A 242 -14.79 -8.26 -15.21
N HIS A 243 -13.80 -9.09 -14.86
CA HIS A 243 -13.74 -9.83 -13.61
C HIS A 243 -12.31 -9.86 -13.08
N SER A 244 -12.07 -9.18 -11.98
CA SER A 244 -10.81 -9.29 -11.25
C SER A 244 -10.67 -10.67 -10.56
N VAL A 245 -9.43 -11.18 -10.46
CA VAL A 245 -9.14 -12.33 -9.60
C VAL A 245 -8.90 -11.81 -8.18
N PRO A 246 -9.70 -12.23 -7.18
CA PRO A 246 -9.54 -11.74 -5.83
C PRO A 246 -8.22 -12.23 -5.20
N PRO A 247 -7.67 -11.49 -4.23
CA PRO A 247 -6.53 -11.91 -3.44
C PRO A 247 -6.78 -13.22 -2.68
N PHE A 248 -5.69 -13.90 -2.29
CA PHE A 248 -5.77 -15.09 -1.47
C PHE A 248 -6.18 -14.73 -0.03
N THR A 249 -7.24 -15.35 0.46
CA THR A 249 -7.66 -15.22 1.87
C THR A 249 -6.67 -15.89 2.81
N HIS A 250 -6.73 -15.55 4.10
CA HIS A 250 -5.91 -16.22 5.12
C HIS A 250 -6.20 -17.72 5.21
N CYS A 251 -7.48 -18.11 5.14
CA CYS A 251 -7.96 -19.48 5.00
C CYS A 251 -7.28 -20.22 3.82
N GLU A 252 -7.29 -19.60 2.64
CA GLU A 252 -6.68 -20.19 1.45
C GLU A 252 -5.17 -20.33 1.59
N MET A 253 -4.50 -19.35 2.18
CA MET A 253 -3.06 -19.44 2.41
C MET A 253 -2.70 -20.58 3.36
N ARG A 254 -3.48 -20.80 4.43
CA ARG A 254 -3.31 -21.96 5.31
C ARG A 254 -3.43 -23.27 4.53
N PHE A 255 -4.45 -23.39 3.67
CA PHE A 255 -4.62 -24.53 2.78
C PHE A 255 -3.39 -24.75 1.89
N VAL A 256 -2.87 -23.69 1.26
CA VAL A 256 -1.67 -23.74 0.40
C VAL A 256 -0.45 -24.25 1.17
N PHE A 257 -0.19 -23.69 2.36
CA PHE A 257 0.91 -24.12 3.23
C PHE A 257 0.82 -25.61 3.56
N GLU A 258 -0.36 -26.09 3.92
CA GLU A 258 -0.58 -27.47 4.35
C GLU A 258 -0.56 -28.50 3.21
N HIS A 259 -1.01 -28.12 2.02
CA HIS A 259 -1.24 -29.08 0.93
C HIS A 259 -0.21 -29.02 -0.18
N TYR A 260 0.48 -27.87 -0.33
CA TYR A 260 1.37 -27.64 -1.46
C TYR A 260 2.79 -27.23 -1.08
N LEU A 261 3.04 -26.65 0.10
CA LEU A 261 4.37 -26.13 0.42
C LEU A 261 5.28 -27.14 1.16
N LYS A 262 4.71 -28.09 1.89
CA LYS A 262 5.50 -29.05 2.68
C LYS A 262 6.34 -30.01 1.82
N ALA A 263 7.32 -30.65 2.45
CA ALA A 263 8.06 -31.78 1.92
C ALA A 263 7.08 -32.89 1.50
N GLY A 264 7.29 -33.46 0.30
CA GLY A 264 6.41 -34.51 -0.25
C GLY A 264 5.08 -34.02 -0.82
N SER A 265 4.78 -32.72 -0.76
CA SER A 265 3.60 -32.14 -1.43
C SER A 265 3.68 -32.28 -2.95
N PRO A 266 2.55 -32.25 -3.68
CA PRO A 266 2.53 -32.33 -5.14
C PRO A 266 3.42 -31.26 -5.78
N SER A 267 4.16 -31.63 -6.83
CA SER A 267 5.01 -30.70 -7.59
C SER A 267 4.25 -29.83 -8.59
N SER A 268 2.97 -30.09 -8.80
CA SER A 268 2.10 -29.41 -9.77
C SER A 268 0.72 -29.17 -9.19
N VAL A 269 0.10 -28.05 -9.54
CA VAL A 269 -1.27 -27.72 -9.17
C VAL A 269 -2.20 -28.03 -10.33
N VAL A 270 -3.26 -28.80 -10.06
CA VAL A 270 -4.35 -29.03 -11.01
C VAL A 270 -5.53 -28.18 -10.56
N PRO A 271 -5.90 -27.09 -11.26
CA PRO A 271 -6.83 -26.09 -10.74
C PRO A 271 -8.18 -26.65 -10.28
N SER A 272 -8.78 -27.58 -11.05
CA SER A 272 -10.07 -28.17 -10.67
C SER A 272 -10.00 -29.01 -9.40
N GLN A 273 -8.88 -29.70 -9.15
CA GLN A 273 -8.67 -30.46 -7.93
C GLN A 273 -8.37 -29.54 -6.75
N TYR A 274 -7.61 -28.47 -6.99
CA TYR A 274 -7.34 -27.43 -6.01
C TYR A 274 -8.64 -26.80 -5.52
N GLU A 275 -9.50 -26.32 -6.42
CA GLU A 275 -10.74 -25.63 -6.03
C GLU A 275 -11.70 -26.56 -5.28
N ALA A 276 -11.81 -27.82 -5.71
CA ALA A 276 -12.63 -28.81 -5.00
C ALA A 276 -12.10 -29.11 -3.58
N ALA A 277 -10.78 -29.26 -3.44
CA ALA A 277 -10.14 -29.49 -2.15
C ALA A 277 -10.25 -28.26 -1.24
N TYR A 278 -10.01 -27.06 -1.78
CA TYR A 278 -10.10 -25.81 -1.05
C TYR A 278 -11.54 -25.51 -0.61
N ALA A 279 -12.55 -25.75 -1.44
CA ALA A 279 -13.95 -25.59 -1.05
C ALA A 279 -14.31 -26.46 0.17
N SER A 280 -13.86 -27.73 0.17
CA SER A 280 -14.02 -28.62 1.32
C SER A 280 -13.23 -28.13 2.54
N TYR A 281 -11.99 -27.67 2.35
CA TYR A 281 -11.16 -27.15 3.42
C TYR A 281 -11.78 -25.90 4.07
N LYS A 282 -12.24 -24.95 3.25
CA LYS A 282 -12.92 -23.72 3.67
C LYS A 282 -14.15 -24.02 4.53
N GLN A 283 -14.95 -25.00 4.15
CA GLN A 283 -16.16 -25.37 4.90
C GLN A 283 -15.86 -26.08 6.22
N ASN A 284 -14.82 -26.91 6.28
CA ASN A 284 -14.59 -27.83 7.40
C ASN A 284 -13.50 -27.37 8.38
N VAL A 285 -12.63 -26.44 7.97
CA VAL A 285 -11.42 -26.07 8.72
C VAL A 285 -11.37 -24.57 9.03
N CYS A 286 -11.82 -23.72 8.12
CA CYS A 286 -11.66 -22.28 8.27
C CYS A 286 -12.69 -21.66 9.20
N THR A 287 -12.21 -20.72 10.01
CA THR A 287 -13.03 -19.87 10.89
C THR A 287 -13.48 -18.61 10.16
N SER A 288 -14.37 -17.84 10.78
CA SER A 288 -14.71 -16.48 10.32
C SER A 288 -13.46 -15.60 10.24
N ASP A 289 -12.56 -15.71 11.22
CA ASP A 289 -11.33 -14.92 11.30
C ASP A 289 -10.37 -15.27 10.15
N ASP A 290 -10.30 -16.55 9.76
CA ASP A 290 -9.51 -16.96 8.60
C ASP A 290 -10.02 -16.37 7.27
N LEU A 291 -11.31 -16.01 7.21
CA LEU A 291 -11.94 -15.42 6.02
C LEU A 291 -11.97 -13.88 6.08
N ALA A 292 -11.76 -13.31 7.25
CA ALA A 292 -11.76 -11.87 7.49
C ALA A 292 -10.53 -11.15 6.93
N TYR A 293 -9.51 -11.89 6.49
CA TYR A 293 -8.26 -11.33 5.99
C TYR A 293 -7.85 -11.87 4.63
N MET A 294 -7.19 -11.01 3.87
CA MET A 294 -6.57 -11.29 2.58
C MET A 294 -5.08 -10.94 2.61
N TYR A 295 -4.33 -11.45 1.62
CA TYR A 295 -2.91 -11.17 1.48
C TYR A 295 -2.58 -10.32 0.27
N ASN A 296 -1.61 -9.43 0.48
CA ASN A 296 -0.93 -8.67 -0.55
C ASN A 296 0.59 -8.88 -0.40
N PHE A 297 1.34 -8.74 -1.48
CA PHE A 297 2.76 -9.08 -1.53
C PHE A 297 3.56 -7.98 -2.21
N ARG A 298 4.77 -7.70 -1.72
CA ARG A 298 5.70 -6.80 -2.38
C ARG A 298 7.08 -7.42 -2.45
N GLY A 299 7.50 -7.76 -3.65
CA GLY A 299 8.89 -8.09 -3.93
C GLY A 299 9.76 -6.84 -3.89
N HIS A 300 10.93 -6.93 -3.27
CA HIS A 300 11.88 -5.82 -3.27
C HIS A 300 13.34 -6.31 -3.23
N VAL A 301 14.24 -5.49 -3.76
CA VAL A 301 15.68 -5.81 -3.83
C VAL A 301 16.46 -5.38 -2.58
N ASN A 302 15.80 -4.68 -1.67
CA ASN A 302 16.39 -4.14 -0.46
C ASN A 302 15.33 -3.79 0.58
N LEU A 303 15.72 -3.74 1.85
CA LEU A 303 14.87 -3.30 2.96
C LEU A 303 15.30 -1.89 3.37
N GLN A 304 14.40 -0.93 3.21
CA GLN A 304 14.61 0.48 3.56
C GLN A 304 13.68 0.85 4.72
N PRO A 305 13.98 1.87 5.54
CA PRO A 305 13.08 2.33 6.62
C PRO A 305 11.66 2.71 6.20
N LEU A 306 11.44 3.02 4.91
CA LEU A 306 10.15 3.40 4.31
C LEU A 306 9.64 2.36 3.28
N TRP A 307 10.02 1.08 3.40
CA TRP A 307 9.81 0.02 2.39
C TRP A 307 8.36 -0.31 2.02
N LEU A 308 7.37 0.04 2.85
CA LEU A 308 5.94 -0.13 2.58
C LEU A 308 5.23 1.21 2.53
N GLU A 309 5.88 2.17 1.90
CA GLU A 309 5.34 3.48 1.62
C GLU A 309 5.37 3.74 0.12
N SER A 310 4.49 4.64 -0.31
CA SER A 310 4.39 5.07 -1.68
C SER A 310 5.61 5.92 -2.05
N ASN A 311 5.88 5.99 -3.34
CA ASN A 311 6.95 6.85 -3.81
C ASN A 311 6.70 8.32 -3.41
N ALA A 312 5.44 8.77 -3.34
CA ALA A 312 5.12 10.11 -2.87
C ALA A 312 5.63 10.37 -1.44
N PHE A 313 5.45 9.43 -0.51
CA PHE A 313 5.99 9.53 0.84
C PHE A 313 7.53 9.59 0.84
N VAL A 314 8.16 8.69 0.10
CA VAL A 314 9.63 8.61 0.01
C VAL A 314 10.23 9.88 -0.60
N HIS A 315 9.66 10.37 -1.70
CA HIS A 315 10.12 11.57 -2.39
C HIS A 315 9.92 12.83 -1.54
N ASN A 316 8.82 12.93 -0.79
CA ASN A 316 8.61 14.03 0.15
C ASN A 316 9.63 14.03 1.30
N SER A 317 10.00 12.86 1.83
CA SER A 317 11.10 12.76 2.81
C SER A 317 12.42 13.26 2.21
N ARG A 318 12.71 12.90 0.95
CA ARG A 318 13.93 13.36 0.26
C ARG A 318 13.91 14.87 -0.06
N ARG A 319 12.73 15.46 -0.32
CA ARG A 319 12.53 16.92 -0.52
C ARG A 319 12.93 17.71 0.72
N ALA A 320 12.54 17.25 1.91
CA ALA A 320 12.68 18.01 3.16
C ALA A 320 14.11 18.57 3.35
N ARG A 321 15.13 17.79 2.97
CA ARG A 321 16.53 18.23 2.99
C ARG A 321 16.79 19.43 2.07
N GLY A 322 16.27 19.37 0.84
CA GLY A 322 16.44 20.44 -0.14
C GLY A 322 15.82 21.75 0.34
N ALA A 323 14.58 21.67 0.85
CA ALA A 323 13.85 22.80 1.39
C ALA A 323 14.55 23.42 2.63
N GLU A 324 15.07 22.58 3.53
CA GLU A 324 15.83 23.06 4.69
C GLU A 324 17.06 23.88 4.27
N ILE A 325 17.80 23.42 3.26
CA ILE A 325 19.00 24.10 2.75
C ILE A 325 18.64 25.42 2.06
N SER A 326 17.59 25.44 1.26
CA SER A 326 17.24 26.57 0.38
C SER A 326 16.45 27.68 1.08
N THR A 327 15.53 27.31 1.97
CA THR A 327 14.55 28.23 2.57
C THR A 327 14.60 28.24 4.09
N GLY A 328 15.36 27.33 4.72
CA GLY A 328 15.31 27.14 6.16
C GLY A 328 13.98 26.57 6.64
N ALA A 329 13.14 26.03 5.74
CA ALA A 329 11.87 25.41 6.09
C ALA A 329 12.10 24.12 6.88
N ARG A 330 11.95 24.20 8.20
CA ARG A 330 12.10 23.06 9.12
C ARG A 330 10.79 22.34 9.40
N ASP A 331 9.66 22.92 8.99
CA ASP A 331 8.32 22.41 9.35
C ASP A 331 8.11 20.95 8.94
N SER A 332 8.68 20.56 7.80
CA SER A 332 8.65 19.16 7.36
C SER A 332 9.37 18.25 8.35
N TYR A 333 10.53 18.64 8.86
CA TYR A 333 11.23 17.83 9.86
C TYR A 333 10.63 18.01 11.25
N LEU A 334 9.81 19.04 11.49
CA LEU A 334 9.07 19.14 12.74
C LEU A 334 8.00 18.05 12.86
N ARG A 335 7.31 17.75 11.75
CA ARG A 335 6.23 16.76 11.62
C ARG A 335 6.38 15.93 10.34
N PRO A 336 7.39 15.05 10.27
CA PRO A 336 7.74 14.38 9.02
C PRO A 336 6.66 13.45 8.50
N PHE A 337 5.98 12.69 9.35
CA PHE A 337 4.89 11.84 8.89
C PHE A 337 3.70 12.69 8.41
N ALA A 338 3.20 13.62 9.25
CA ALA A 338 2.03 14.41 8.91
C ALA A 338 2.24 15.27 7.64
N SER A 339 3.46 15.77 7.43
CA SER A 339 3.83 16.52 6.22
C SER A 339 3.78 15.65 4.96
N ARG A 340 4.30 14.41 5.03
CA ARG A 340 4.30 13.46 3.89
C ARG A 340 2.89 12.97 3.59
N TYR A 341 2.12 12.67 4.64
CA TYR A 341 0.72 12.31 4.58
C TYR A 341 -0.09 13.39 3.86
N THR A 342 -0.04 14.63 4.38
CA THR A 342 -0.81 15.75 3.82
C THR A 342 -0.48 15.95 2.35
N ARG A 343 0.80 16.06 2.00
CA ARG A 343 1.23 16.29 0.60
C ARG A 343 0.84 15.16 -0.34
N SER A 344 0.92 13.92 0.11
CA SER A 344 0.50 12.77 -0.71
C SER A 344 -1.01 12.70 -0.86
N LYS A 345 -1.78 13.23 0.11
CA LYS A 345 -3.24 13.32 0.04
C LYS A 345 -3.66 14.44 -0.92
N GLN A 346 -2.98 15.58 -0.86
CA GLN A 346 -3.13 16.67 -1.84
C GLN A 346 -2.82 16.19 -3.25
N LEU A 347 -1.76 15.41 -3.43
CA LEU A 347 -1.40 14.80 -4.72
C LEU A 347 -2.50 13.89 -5.26
N LEU A 348 -2.99 12.96 -4.43
CA LEU A 348 -4.07 12.07 -4.82
C LEU A 348 -5.29 12.89 -5.23
N ALA A 349 -5.69 13.85 -4.40
CA ALA A 349 -6.83 14.71 -4.70
C ALA A 349 -6.63 15.50 -6.02
N THR A 350 -5.45 16.04 -6.30
CA THR A 350 -5.14 16.64 -7.62
C THR A 350 -5.38 15.66 -8.78
N TYR A 351 -4.97 14.40 -8.63
CA TYR A 351 -5.19 13.38 -9.66
C TYR A 351 -6.65 12.96 -9.81
N LEU A 352 -7.50 13.20 -8.82
CA LEU A 352 -8.93 12.94 -8.89
C LEU A 352 -9.72 14.15 -9.41
N PHE A 353 -9.33 15.35 -9.03
CA PHE A 353 -10.10 16.59 -9.19
C PHE A 353 -9.48 17.61 -10.15
N TYR A 354 -8.56 17.20 -11.03
CA TYR A 354 -8.03 18.06 -12.09
C TYR A 354 -9.13 18.56 -13.05
N ARG A 355 -8.90 19.66 -13.78
CA ARG A 355 -9.93 20.26 -14.66
C ARG A 355 -10.44 19.30 -15.73
N ASP A 356 -11.75 19.33 -15.98
CA ASP A 356 -12.39 18.55 -17.06
C ASP A 356 -11.75 18.83 -18.43
N ALA A 357 -11.34 20.07 -18.68
CA ALA A 357 -10.66 20.46 -19.92
C ALA A 357 -9.30 19.76 -20.12
N ASP A 358 -8.65 19.33 -19.04
CA ASP A 358 -7.34 18.66 -19.09
C ASP A 358 -7.47 17.14 -19.16
N HIS A 359 -8.68 16.58 -19.11
CA HIS A 359 -8.93 15.15 -19.00
C HIS A 359 -8.25 14.32 -20.10
N GLY A 360 -8.34 14.76 -21.36
CA GLY A 360 -7.68 14.06 -22.47
C GLY A 360 -6.16 14.04 -22.35
N GLN A 361 -5.55 15.12 -21.83
CA GLN A 361 -4.10 15.20 -21.63
C GLN A 361 -3.65 14.40 -20.40
N MET A 362 -4.46 14.39 -19.34
CA MET A 362 -4.21 13.55 -18.17
C MET A 362 -4.18 12.07 -18.56
N ILE A 363 -5.13 11.61 -19.39
CA ILE A 363 -5.13 10.24 -19.93
C ILE A 363 -3.83 9.97 -20.68
N GLN A 364 -3.48 10.82 -21.65
CA GLN A 364 -2.25 10.61 -22.42
C GLN A 364 -1.00 10.59 -21.52
N ALA A 365 -0.95 11.44 -20.49
CA ALA A 365 0.15 11.48 -19.53
C ALA A 365 0.25 10.23 -18.64
N SER A 366 -0.79 9.40 -18.59
CA SER A 366 -0.77 8.09 -17.91
C SER A 366 -0.57 6.91 -18.86
N GLU A 367 -0.33 7.14 -20.17
CA GLU A 367 -0.13 6.06 -21.16
C GLU A 367 1.34 5.61 -21.26
N TRP A 368 1.50 4.29 -21.48
CA TRP A 368 2.79 3.68 -21.76
C TRP A 368 3.37 4.18 -23.09
N GLY A 369 4.60 4.68 -23.07
CA GLY A 369 5.33 5.12 -24.27
C GLY A 369 5.47 6.64 -24.46
N GLY A 370 4.99 7.45 -23.51
CA GLY A 370 5.38 8.85 -23.42
C GLY A 370 4.36 9.86 -23.93
N GLY A 371 3.28 10.07 -23.18
CA GLY A 371 2.37 11.20 -23.38
C GLY A 371 2.94 12.55 -22.92
N PRO A 372 2.09 13.60 -22.86
CA PRO A 372 2.43 14.89 -22.28
C PRO A 372 3.12 14.72 -20.94
N ILE A 373 4.22 15.43 -20.73
CA ILE A 373 4.84 15.47 -19.41
C ILE A 373 3.88 16.19 -18.46
N LEU A 374 3.59 15.57 -17.32
CA LEU A 374 2.81 16.12 -16.23
C LEU A 374 3.74 16.41 -15.07
N TYR A 375 3.82 17.67 -14.64
CA TYR A 375 4.46 18.02 -13.39
C TYR A 375 3.44 18.40 -12.35
N VAL A 376 3.49 17.71 -11.21
CA VAL A 376 2.80 18.17 -10.01
C VAL A 376 3.78 18.95 -9.17
N THR A 377 3.35 20.13 -8.73
CA THR A 377 4.15 20.97 -7.87
C THR A 377 3.90 20.62 -6.42
N ASP A 378 4.84 21.04 -5.62
CA ASP A 378 4.93 20.80 -4.21
C ASP A 378 4.32 21.94 -3.39
N GLN A 379 3.64 22.86 -4.08
CA GLN A 379 2.95 24.05 -3.59
C GLN A 379 1.49 24.03 -4.06
N ASP A 380 0.66 24.63 -3.23
CA ASP A 380 -0.72 25.01 -3.50
C ASP A 380 -0.71 26.55 -3.60
N GLN A 381 -0.54 27.08 -4.80
CA GLN A 381 -0.31 28.51 -5.02
C GLN A 381 -1.59 29.34 -4.91
N ASP A 382 -2.75 28.74 -5.18
CA ASP A 382 -4.06 29.40 -5.09
C ASP A 382 -4.78 29.11 -3.77
N GLY A 383 -4.25 28.22 -2.94
CA GLY A 383 -4.73 27.96 -1.59
C GLY A 383 -6.02 27.15 -1.55
N ASP A 384 -6.29 26.36 -2.58
CA ASP A 384 -7.50 25.56 -2.72
C ASP A 384 -7.37 24.16 -2.11
N GLY A 385 -6.25 23.87 -1.46
CA GLY A 385 -5.97 22.63 -0.78
C GLY A 385 -5.35 21.57 -1.69
N LEU A 386 -5.25 21.77 -3.00
CA LEU A 386 -4.72 20.78 -3.95
C LEU A 386 -3.30 21.12 -4.39
N SER A 387 -2.57 20.11 -4.84
CA SER A 387 -1.27 20.37 -5.48
C SER A 387 -1.49 20.97 -6.86
N ASP A 388 -0.84 22.08 -7.17
CA ASP A 388 -0.85 22.61 -8.53
C ASP A 388 -0.19 21.63 -9.50
N TYR A 389 -0.63 21.62 -10.77
CA TYR A 389 0.05 20.86 -11.81
C TYR A 389 0.24 21.64 -13.12
N ARG A 390 1.10 21.10 -13.99
CA ARG A 390 1.38 21.62 -15.35
C ARG A 390 1.50 20.48 -16.34
N LEU A 391 0.92 20.68 -17.51
CA LEU A 391 1.01 19.77 -18.65
C LEU A 391 1.88 20.38 -19.74
N PHE A 392 2.74 19.56 -20.35
CA PHE A 392 3.68 20.00 -21.37
C PHE A 392 3.32 19.36 -22.71
N THR A 393 3.45 20.13 -23.79
CA THR A 393 3.28 19.60 -25.15
C THR A 393 4.40 18.66 -25.57
N GLN A 394 5.55 18.72 -24.88
CA GLN A 394 6.61 17.74 -25.07
C GLN A 394 6.15 16.39 -24.54
N LEU A 395 6.31 15.39 -25.40
CA LEU A 395 6.09 14.01 -25.07
C LEU A 395 7.26 13.50 -24.22
N GLY A 396 6.93 12.86 -23.10
CA GLY A 396 7.90 12.11 -22.31
C GLY A 396 8.39 10.89 -23.08
N CYS A 397 9.35 10.16 -22.52
CA CYS A 397 9.87 8.90 -23.05
C CYS A 397 9.49 7.70 -22.20
N GLY A 398 8.44 7.83 -21.38
CA GLY A 398 8.04 6.77 -20.46
C GLY A 398 9.12 6.53 -19.40
N ASP A 399 9.16 5.31 -18.86
CA ASP A 399 10.09 4.91 -17.80
C ASP A 399 11.56 5.01 -18.19
N GLN A 400 11.86 5.10 -19.49
CA GLN A 400 13.22 5.15 -20.03
C GLN A 400 13.98 6.42 -19.62
N GLY A 401 13.27 7.49 -19.23
CA GLY A 401 13.89 8.71 -18.69
C GLY A 401 14.07 8.71 -17.16
N VAL A 402 13.45 7.77 -16.44
CA VAL A 402 13.41 7.78 -14.97
C VAL A 402 14.79 7.42 -14.41
N GLY A 403 15.33 8.27 -13.53
CA GLY A 403 16.58 8.03 -12.80
C GLY A 403 17.84 8.69 -13.38
N LEU A 404 17.75 9.36 -14.53
CA LEU A 404 18.84 10.18 -15.05
C LEU A 404 18.78 11.57 -14.40
N SER A 405 19.79 11.89 -13.59
CA SER A 405 19.89 13.17 -12.87
C SER A 405 20.34 14.34 -13.76
N VAL A 406 20.67 14.06 -15.02
CA VAL A 406 21.15 15.06 -15.99
C VAL A 406 19.98 15.44 -16.91
N PRO A 407 19.47 16.68 -16.86
CA PRO A 407 18.33 17.11 -17.68
C PRO A 407 18.50 16.84 -19.17
N SER A 408 19.70 17.02 -19.72
CA SER A 408 19.97 16.76 -21.14
C SER A 408 19.95 15.28 -21.54
N GLN A 409 19.92 14.37 -20.57
CA GLN A 409 19.85 12.92 -20.78
C GLN A 409 18.49 12.35 -20.35
N ASN A 410 17.68 13.15 -19.67
CA ASN A 410 16.36 12.75 -19.22
C ASN A 410 15.31 13.42 -20.11
N CYS A 411 14.78 12.67 -21.06
CA CYS A 411 13.74 13.15 -21.98
C CYS A 411 12.41 13.53 -21.29
N ASN A 412 12.24 13.17 -20.01
CA ASN A 412 11.13 13.61 -19.15
C ASN A 412 11.46 14.91 -18.38
N MET A 413 12.66 15.48 -18.54
CA MET A 413 13.04 16.78 -17.99
C MET A 413 12.90 17.86 -19.05
N VAL A 414 12.02 18.83 -18.79
CA VAL A 414 11.80 19.99 -19.66
C VAL A 414 12.10 21.28 -18.93
N ASP A 415 12.54 22.28 -19.69
CA ASP A 415 12.71 23.63 -19.15
C ASP A 415 11.35 24.12 -18.64
N TRP A 416 11.31 24.52 -17.37
CA TRP A 416 10.09 25.01 -16.74
C TRP A 416 9.44 26.18 -17.50
N SER A 417 10.23 26.96 -18.23
CA SER A 417 9.77 28.09 -19.04
C SER A 417 9.06 27.68 -20.34
N THR A 418 9.18 26.43 -20.79
CA THR A 418 8.56 25.92 -22.02
C THR A 418 7.22 25.22 -21.79
N ALA A 419 6.73 25.19 -20.54
CA ALA A 419 5.41 24.67 -20.19
C ALA A 419 4.30 25.34 -21.00
N TRP A 420 3.39 24.54 -21.57
CA TRP A 420 2.21 25.10 -22.21
C TRP A 420 1.31 25.68 -21.12
N SER A 421 1.10 27.00 -21.18
CA SER A 421 0.16 27.81 -20.40
C SER A 421 -0.03 27.41 -18.94
N THR A 422 0.62 28.19 -18.05
CA THR A 422 0.12 28.62 -16.72
C THR A 422 -0.27 27.49 -15.73
N PRO A 423 0.21 27.50 -14.47
CA PRO A 423 -0.20 26.50 -13.48
C PRO A 423 -1.73 26.37 -13.43
N SER A 424 -2.24 25.21 -13.01
CA SER A 424 -3.68 25.00 -12.82
C SER A 424 -4.37 26.00 -11.89
N THR A 425 -3.68 27.03 -11.35
CA THR A 425 -4.17 28.30 -10.75
C THR A 425 -5.45 28.93 -11.33
N LEU A 426 -6.00 28.41 -12.43
CA LEU A 426 -7.34 28.71 -12.94
C LEU A 426 -8.42 27.72 -12.43
N GLY A 427 -8.13 26.93 -11.39
CA GLY A 427 -9.06 26.10 -10.62
C GLY A 427 -9.07 24.60 -10.97
N HIS A 428 -9.58 23.79 -10.05
CA HIS A 428 -9.85 22.35 -10.17
C HIS A 428 -11.29 22.06 -10.63
N THR A 429 -11.71 20.78 -10.75
CA THR A 429 -13.08 20.41 -11.10
C THR A 429 -14.07 21.12 -10.17
N ALA A 430 -15.14 21.67 -10.76
CA ALA A 430 -16.24 22.26 -10.01
C ALA A 430 -16.87 21.20 -9.08
N GLY A 431 -16.80 21.44 -7.78
CA GLY A 431 -17.27 20.51 -6.76
C GLY A 431 -16.20 20.10 -5.74
N TRP A 432 -14.91 20.34 -6.02
CA TRP A 432 -13.88 20.20 -5.00
C TRP A 432 -14.13 21.17 -3.84
N ASP A 433 -14.00 20.66 -2.62
CA ASP A 433 -14.05 21.41 -1.37
C ASP A 433 -12.88 20.94 -0.49
N PRO A 434 -11.97 21.84 -0.04
CA PRO A 434 -10.90 21.49 0.88
C PRO A 434 -11.37 20.79 2.17
N ALA A 435 -12.61 21.04 2.61
CA ALA A 435 -13.19 20.34 3.77
C ALA A 435 -13.31 18.82 3.53
N SER A 436 -13.32 18.37 2.27
CA SER A 436 -13.38 16.96 1.90
C SER A 436 -12.14 16.18 2.32
N PHE A 437 -11.02 16.83 2.69
CA PHE A 437 -9.89 16.13 3.29
C PHE A 437 -10.23 15.41 4.60
N ALA A 438 -11.31 15.83 5.27
CA ALA A 438 -11.82 15.18 6.46
C ALA A 438 -12.69 13.94 6.16
N THR A 439 -13.05 13.69 4.89
CA THR A 439 -13.81 12.49 4.51
C THR A 439 -12.89 11.40 3.97
N PRO A 440 -13.21 10.11 4.20
CA PRO A 440 -12.42 9.00 3.68
C PRO A 440 -12.32 8.96 2.15
N ASP A 441 -13.38 9.39 1.46
CA ASP A 441 -13.50 9.37 0.00
C ASP A 441 -13.04 10.68 -0.67
N LEU A 442 -12.57 11.68 0.10
CA LEU A 442 -12.23 13.01 -0.42
C LEU A 442 -13.38 13.73 -1.16
N GLY A 443 -14.63 13.38 -0.92
CA GLY A 443 -15.79 13.89 -1.66
C GLY A 443 -15.91 13.35 -3.08
N PHE A 444 -15.11 12.32 -3.43
CA PHE A 444 -15.03 11.72 -4.76
C PHE A 444 -16.37 11.15 -5.21
N MET A 445 -17.05 10.43 -4.31
CA MET A 445 -18.29 9.73 -4.65
C MET A 445 -19.45 10.69 -4.89
N ALA A 446 -19.45 11.82 -4.18
CA ALA A 446 -20.42 12.90 -4.33
C ALA A 446 -20.16 13.74 -5.60
N THR A 447 -18.89 14.01 -5.91
CA THR A 447 -18.51 14.81 -7.08
C THR A 447 -18.75 14.07 -8.39
N PHE A 448 -18.43 12.77 -8.42
CA PHE A 448 -18.59 11.92 -9.60
C PHE A 448 -19.73 10.94 -9.40
N GLY A 449 -20.93 11.32 -9.84
CA GLY A 449 -22.17 10.60 -9.52
C GLY A 449 -22.40 9.30 -10.29
N THR A 450 -21.73 9.09 -11.43
CA THR A 450 -21.87 7.85 -12.22
C THR A 450 -20.62 6.98 -12.14
N PHE A 451 -20.80 5.66 -12.27
CA PHE A 451 -19.71 4.70 -12.39
C PHE A 451 -18.68 5.12 -13.46
N GLN A 452 -19.14 5.56 -14.63
CA GLN A 452 -18.26 5.98 -15.73
C GLN A 452 -17.43 7.22 -15.37
N GLN A 453 -18.01 8.19 -14.66
CA GLN A 453 -17.27 9.37 -14.20
C GLN A 453 -16.22 8.99 -13.16
N ARG A 454 -16.58 8.13 -12.20
CA ARG A 454 -15.66 7.63 -11.18
C ARG A 454 -14.49 6.88 -11.81
N MET A 455 -14.78 5.93 -12.70
CA MET A 455 -13.74 5.20 -13.44
C MET A 455 -12.88 6.14 -14.31
N ALA A 456 -13.47 7.14 -14.96
CA ALA A 456 -12.69 8.09 -15.76
C ALA A 456 -11.62 8.81 -14.92
N ARG A 457 -11.92 9.09 -13.65
CA ARG A 457 -11.05 9.86 -12.75
C ARG A 457 -10.13 8.98 -11.93
N PHE A 458 -10.64 7.92 -11.32
CA PHE A 458 -9.86 7.09 -10.43
C PHE A 458 -8.74 6.36 -11.16
N ASN A 459 -9.01 5.83 -12.36
CA ASN A 459 -7.99 5.20 -13.20
C ASN A 459 -6.80 6.12 -13.43
N GLN A 460 -7.03 7.42 -13.55
CA GLN A 460 -5.94 8.36 -13.79
C GLN A 460 -5.02 8.47 -12.58
N ALA A 461 -5.55 8.44 -11.37
CA ALA A 461 -4.70 8.35 -10.19
C ALA A 461 -3.94 7.02 -10.13
N LEU A 462 -4.62 5.91 -10.48
CA LEU A 462 -4.08 4.55 -10.39
C LEU A 462 -3.03 4.24 -11.46
N ASP A 463 -3.30 4.52 -12.74
CA ASP A 463 -2.39 4.28 -13.89
C ASP A 463 -1.01 4.97 -13.71
N ARG A 464 -0.94 6.04 -12.91
CA ARG A 464 0.32 6.75 -12.57
C ARG A 464 1.21 5.98 -11.60
N HIS A 465 0.66 4.98 -10.95
CA HIS A 465 1.40 4.01 -10.16
C HIS A 465 2.35 3.16 -11.01
N THR A 466 1.95 2.85 -12.24
CA THR A 466 2.62 1.87 -13.11
C THR A 466 3.25 2.49 -14.36
N ASN A 467 2.78 3.66 -14.82
CA ASN A 467 3.38 4.43 -15.93
C ASN A 467 4.28 5.58 -15.42
N TRP A 468 5.47 5.24 -14.90
CA TRP A 468 6.37 6.10 -14.11
C TRP A 468 6.97 7.29 -14.89
N GLY A 469 6.77 7.30 -16.20
CA GLY A 469 7.53 8.09 -17.17
C GLY A 469 7.12 9.53 -17.41
N PRO A 470 5.85 9.85 -17.75
CA PRO A 470 5.49 11.23 -18.11
C PRO A 470 5.17 12.07 -16.88
N THR A 471 4.89 11.46 -15.73
CA THR A 471 4.56 12.18 -14.50
C THR A 471 5.81 12.37 -13.63
N SER A 472 6.19 13.61 -13.36
CA SER A 472 7.25 13.91 -12.38
C SER A 472 6.78 14.87 -11.30
N TYR A 473 7.45 14.79 -10.17
CA TYR A 473 7.32 15.75 -9.09
C TYR A 473 8.30 16.89 -9.28
N TYR A 474 7.76 18.10 -9.27
CA TYR A 474 8.55 19.31 -9.30
C TYR A 474 8.61 19.94 -7.91
N MET A 475 9.83 20.07 -7.39
CA MET A 475 10.08 20.69 -6.10
C MET A 475 10.50 22.14 -6.32
N LEU A 476 9.57 23.08 -6.21
CA LEU A 476 9.85 24.52 -6.38
C LEU A 476 10.89 25.00 -5.36
N ASP A 477 10.79 24.52 -4.13
CA ASP A 477 11.62 24.98 -3.02
C ASP A 477 12.93 24.20 -2.85
N ALA A 478 13.05 22.97 -3.35
CA ALA A 478 14.27 22.16 -3.18
C ALA A 478 15.40 22.55 -4.14
N SER A 479 15.15 23.46 -5.09
CA SER A 479 16.19 24.05 -5.93
C SER A 479 17.01 25.05 -5.10
N THR A 480 18.32 24.84 -5.04
CA THR A 480 19.23 25.77 -4.34
C THR A 480 19.11 27.16 -4.99
N PRO A 481 19.11 28.28 -4.26
CA PRO A 481 19.20 29.60 -4.89
C PRO A 481 20.43 29.68 -5.81
N GLY A 482 20.21 29.84 -7.13
CA GLY A 482 21.27 29.82 -8.15
C GLY A 482 21.50 28.46 -8.84
N ASP A 483 20.77 27.41 -8.49
CA ASP A 483 20.75 26.14 -9.22
C ASP A 483 19.97 26.31 -10.53
N THR A 484 20.67 26.31 -11.66
CA THR A 484 20.05 26.41 -13.00
C THR A 484 19.54 25.07 -13.51
N SER A 485 19.65 23.99 -12.73
CA SER A 485 19.19 22.64 -13.10
C SER A 485 18.07 22.19 -12.14
N PRO A 486 16.79 22.48 -12.45
CA PRO A 486 15.68 22.01 -11.63
C PRO A 486 15.77 20.49 -11.42
N ARG A 487 15.58 20.04 -10.17
CA ARG A 487 15.59 18.63 -9.81
C ARG A 487 14.19 18.07 -9.96
N PHE A 488 14.00 17.23 -10.96
CA PHE A 488 12.78 16.47 -11.14
C PHE A 488 12.96 15.08 -10.54
N GLN A 489 11.93 14.61 -9.84
CA GLN A 489 11.85 13.22 -9.40
C GLN A 489 10.71 12.55 -10.17
N GLY A 490 11.05 11.61 -11.05
CA GLY A 490 10.05 10.76 -11.72
C GLY A 490 9.43 9.77 -10.73
N ALA A 491 8.46 8.97 -11.19
CA ALA A 491 7.83 7.91 -10.41
C ALA A 491 7.05 8.37 -9.15
N TYR A 492 6.49 9.58 -9.16
CA TYR A 492 5.80 10.15 -8.01
C TYR A 492 4.34 9.69 -7.92
N SER A 493 4.14 8.44 -7.48
CA SER A 493 2.82 7.87 -7.23
C SER A 493 2.42 7.98 -5.75
N PRO A 494 1.16 8.33 -5.44
CA PRO A 494 0.64 8.28 -4.07
C PRO A 494 0.29 6.86 -3.62
N PHE A 495 0.42 5.84 -4.46
CA PHE A 495 0.07 4.45 -4.14
C PHE A 495 1.31 3.60 -3.85
N VAL A 496 1.14 2.67 -2.91
CA VAL A 496 2.08 1.61 -2.55
C VAL A 496 1.89 0.46 -3.53
N ALA A 497 2.94 0.17 -4.31
CA ALA A 497 2.97 -0.95 -5.26
C ALA A 497 2.99 -2.27 -4.52
N ALA A 498 2.01 -3.11 -4.79
CA ALA A 498 2.03 -4.48 -4.33
C ALA A 498 1.19 -5.36 -5.28
N SER A 499 1.36 -6.66 -5.17
CA SER A 499 0.66 -7.66 -5.95
C SER A 499 -0.13 -8.57 -5.03
N TYR A 500 -1.39 -8.83 -5.33
CA TYR A 500 -2.17 -9.86 -4.61
C TYR A 500 -1.71 -11.30 -4.93
N ASP A 501 -0.67 -11.44 -5.76
CA ASP A 501 -0.05 -12.68 -6.18
C ASP A 501 1.48 -12.63 -6.06
N VAL A 502 2.05 -13.57 -5.29
CA VAL A 502 3.51 -13.69 -5.10
C VAL A 502 4.26 -13.88 -6.42
N SER A 503 3.67 -14.54 -7.42
CA SER A 503 4.33 -14.78 -8.70
C SER A 503 4.56 -13.52 -9.53
N ALA A 504 3.71 -12.50 -9.38
CA ALA A 504 3.96 -11.19 -9.98
C ALA A 504 5.03 -10.41 -9.21
N SER A 505 5.02 -10.52 -7.87
CA SER A 505 6.07 -9.95 -7.02
C SER A 505 7.45 -10.61 -7.18
N ASP A 506 7.52 -11.90 -7.55
CA ASP A 506 8.77 -12.68 -7.70
C ASP A 506 9.74 -12.03 -8.71
N PHE A 507 9.21 -11.32 -9.72
CA PHE A 507 10.02 -10.54 -10.65
C PHE A 507 10.89 -9.51 -9.91
N PHE A 508 10.29 -8.74 -8.99
CA PHE A 508 11.00 -7.75 -8.19
C PHE A 508 11.91 -8.38 -7.14
N VAL A 509 11.49 -9.51 -6.55
CA VAL A 509 12.31 -10.28 -5.61
C VAL A 509 13.64 -10.73 -6.26
N ARG A 510 13.63 -11.08 -7.54
CA ARG A 510 14.81 -11.62 -8.26
C ARG A 510 15.64 -10.57 -8.98
N ARG A 511 15.13 -9.35 -9.16
CA ARG A 511 15.79 -8.31 -9.96
C ARG A 511 17.13 -7.89 -9.35
N ASP A 512 18.10 -7.61 -10.22
CA ASP A 512 19.35 -6.97 -9.85
C ASP A 512 19.33 -5.50 -10.27
N TYR A 513 19.83 -4.63 -9.41
CA TYR A 513 20.08 -3.23 -9.68
C TYR A 513 21.59 -2.95 -9.65
N PRO A 514 22.05 -1.82 -10.21
CA PRO A 514 23.45 -1.43 -10.14
C PRO A 514 24.01 -1.35 -8.70
N SER A 515 23.13 -1.16 -7.71
CA SER A 515 23.45 -1.10 -6.29
C SER A 515 23.33 -2.44 -5.55
N THR A 516 22.94 -3.52 -6.21
CA THR A 516 22.80 -4.85 -5.57
C THR A 516 24.16 -5.35 -5.10
N ASP A 517 24.23 -5.82 -3.85
CA ASP A 517 25.44 -6.39 -3.27
C ASP A 517 25.84 -7.66 -4.03
N ALA A 518 27.15 -7.86 -4.25
CA ALA A 518 27.67 -9.01 -4.98
C ALA A 518 27.23 -10.37 -4.38
N PHE A 519 26.95 -10.42 -3.07
CA PHE A 519 26.40 -11.59 -2.39
C PHE A 519 25.01 -11.99 -2.90
N GLU A 520 24.22 -11.03 -3.35
CA GLU A 520 22.79 -11.13 -3.68
C GLU A 520 22.51 -11.19 -5.18
N VAL A 521 23.51 -10.91 -6.02
CA VAL A 521 23.38 -10.92 -7.49
C VAL A 521 22.82 -12.25 -7.99
N GLY A 522 21.78 -12.17 -8.82
CA GLY A 522 21.07 -13.33 -9.39
C GLY A 522 20.25 -14.13 -8.37
N ARG A 523 20.04 -13.61 -7.15
CA ARG A 523 19.30 -14.28 -6.08
C ARG A 523 17.97 -13.60 -5.78
N ALA A 524 17.17 -14.28 -4.98
CA ALA A 524 15.90 -13.78 -4.46
C ALA A 524 16.22 -13.00 -3.18
N LYS A 525 15.69 -11.78 -3.04
CA LYS A 525 15.98 -10.89 -1.90
C LYS A 525 14.78 -10.84 -0.95
N TRP A 526 13.99 -9.77 -0.98
CA TRP A 526 12.93 -9.55 0.00
C TRP A 526 11.55 -9.84 -0.59
N LEU A 527 10.76 -10.60 0.15
CA LEU A 527 9.32 -10.66 0.00
C LEU A 527 8.69 -10.03 1.25
N HIS A 528 7.97 -8.94 1.06
CA HIS A 528 7.14 -8.35 2.10
C HIS A 528 5.72 -8.88 1.94
N VAL A 529 5.11 -9.28 3.05
CA VAL A 529 3.78 -9.87 3.11
C VAL A 529 2.92 -8.96 3.95
N MET A 530 1.81 -8.54 3.38
CA MET A 530 0.81 -7.73 4.04
C MET A 530 -0.46 -8.55 4.21
N ARG A 531 -1.10 -8.45 5.39
CA ARG A 531 -2.37 -9.11 5.68
C ARG A 531 -3.37 -8.04 6.10
N PHE A 532 -4.37 -7.82 5.26
CA PHE A 532 -5.32 -6.73 5.42
C PHE A 532 -6.75 -7.27 5.50
N PRO A 533 -7.69 -6.53 6.11
CA PRO A 533 -9.09 -6.97 6.21
C PRO A 533 -9.72 -7.18 4.84
N THR A 534 -10.49 -8.25 4.66
CA THR A 534 -11.25 -8.52 3.42
C THR A 534 -12.18 -7.36 3.09
N ALA A 535 -12.73 -6.66 4.09
CA ALA A 535 -13.59 -5.49 3.90
C ALA A 535 -12.87 -4.28 3.26
N SER A 536 -11.54 -4.24 3.35
CA SER A 536 -10.68 -3.21 2.74
C SER A 536 -10.37 -3.49 1.27
N TYR A 537 -10.59 -4.70 0.76
CA TYR A 537 -10.46 -4.97 -0.68
C TYR A 537 -11.52 -4.20 -1.45
N TYR A 538 -11.15 -3.46 -2.50
CA TYR A 538 -12.04 -2.65 -3.32
C TYR A 538 -11.79 -2.87 -4.80
N ASP A 539 -12.86 -3.12 -5.57
CA ASP A 539 -12.78 -3.43 -7.00
C ASP A 539 -13.83 -2.69 -7.85
N GLU A 540 -13.97 -3.10 -9.11
CA GLU A 540 -14.91 -2.54 -10.07
C GLU A 540 -16.38 -2.74 -9.68
N VAL A 541 -16.70 -3.87 -9.04
CA VAL A 541 -18.05 -4.21 -8.61
C VAL A 541 -18.47 -3.29 -7.48
N ASP A 542 -17.56 -3.06 -6.53
CA ASP A 542 -17.76 -2.09 -5.45
C ASP A 542 -17.99 -0.67 -5.99
N MET A 543 -17.17 -0.22 -6.93
CA MET A 543 -17.32 1.08 -7.58
C MET A 543 -18.66 1.20 -8.31
N GLN A 544 -19.07 0.16 -9.03
CA GLN A 544 -20.32 0.12 -9.77
C GLN A 544 -21.54 0.18 -8.84
N ASN A 545 -21.48 -0.51 -7.71
CA ASN A 545 -22.50 -0.47 -6.67
C ASN A 545 -22.48 0.82 -5.85
N GLY A 546 -21.48 1.67 -6.05
CA GLY A 546 -21.32 2.94 -5.37
C GLY A 546 -20.95 2.80 -3.90
N ARG A 547 -20.25 1.72 -3.53
CA ARG A 547 -19.67 1.58 -2.19
C ARG A 547 -18.74 2.76 -1.95
N PRO A 548 -18.88 3.52 -0.84
CA PRO A 548 -17.98 4.62 -0.53
C PRO A 548 -16.52 4.16 -0.50
N MET A 549 -15.63 4.96 -1.08
CA MET A 549 -14.19 4.71 -1.01
C MET A 549 -13.61 5.24 0.30
N ASP A 550 -12.73 4.48 0.92
CA ASP A 550 -11.87 4.95 2.00
C ASP A 550 -10.43 4.87 1.52
N PHE A 551 -9.89 5.99 1.03
CA PHE A 551 -8.51 6.02 0.53
C PHE A 551 -7.49 5.73 1.62
N ASP A 552 -7.84 5.88 2.89
CA ASP A 552 -6.92 5.66 4.00
C ASP A 552 -6.84 4.19 4.44
N ALA A 553 -7.82 3.35 4.07
CA ALA A 553 -7.93 1.98 4.54
C ALA A 553 -8.10 0.92 3.43
N MET A 554 -8.44 1.33 2.21
CA MET A 554 -8.77 0.40 1.13
C MET A 554 -7.58 0.06 0.24
N TYR A 555 -7.65 -1.17 -0.27
CA TYR A 555 -6.76 -1.76 -1.25
C TYR A 555 -7.50 -1.87 -2.59
N PHE A 556 -7.01 -1.17 -3.60
CA PHE A 556 -7.65 -1.03 -4.90
C PHE A 556 -7.11 -2.06 -5.89
N ASN A 557 -8.00 -2.86 -6.47
CA ASN A 557 -7.61 -3.82 -7.49
C ASN A 557 -7.28 -3.11 -8.81
N GLU A 558 -5.98 -2.95 -9.09
CA GLU A 558 -5.54 -2.28 -10.31
C GLU A 558 -6.04 -2.99 -11.57
N THR A 559 -6.16 -4.33 -11.54
CA THR A 559 -6.51 -5.11 -12.74
C THR A 559 -7.86 -4.71 -13.33
N SER A 560 -8.81 -4.33 -12.47
CA SER A 560 -10.15 -3.90 -12.90
C SER A 560 -10.38 -2.38 -12.78
N LEU A 561 -9.58 -1.70 -11.95
CA LEU A 561 -9.69 -0.27 -11.71
C LEU A 561 -8.71 0.59 -12.53
N SER A 562 -7.79 0.00 -13.29
CA SER A 562 -6.81 0.69 -14.17
C SER A 562 -7.23 0.63 -15.64
N ASN A 563 -6.68 1.53 -16.47
CA ASN A 563 -6.80 1.38 -17.93
C ASN A 563 -5.75 0.45 -18.52
N ASP A 564 -4.69 0.18 -17.77
CA ASP A 564 -3.57 -0.59 -18.23
C ASP A 564 -3.71 -2.05 -17.79
N PHE A 565 -3.46 -2.95 -18.72
CA PHE A 565 -3.47 -4.39 -18.44
C PHE A 565 -2.06 -4.78 -18.03
N TYR A 566 -1.78 -4.65 -16.73
CA TYR A 566 -0.51 -5.08 -16.19
C TYR A 566 -0.54 -6.53 -15.73
N ASP A 567 0.50 -7.26 -16.13
CA ASP A 567 0.82 -8.59 -15.61
C ASP A 567 1.19 -8.56 -14.11
N GLU A 568 1.28 -7.37 -13.49
CA GLU A 568 1.68 -7.16 -12.10
C GLU A 568 0.63 -7.62 -11.09
N ARG A 569 -0.62 -7.87 -11.51
CA ARG A 569 -1.70 -8.37 -10.64
C ARG A 569 -1.80 -7.52 -9.38
N ALA A 570 -1.81 -6.21 -9.60
CA ALA A 570 -1.50 -5.24 -8.58
C ALA A 570 -2.70 -4.93 -7.69
N LEU A 571 -2.36 -4.67 -6.42
CA LEU A 571 -3.28 -4.23 -5.38
C LEU A 571 -2.67 -3.02 -4.68
N ASP A 572 -3.19 -1.85 -5.02
CA ASP A 572 -2.64 -0.57 -4.63
C ASP A 572 -3.27 -0.08 -3.32
N HIS A 573 -2.43 0.39 -2.40
CA HIS A 573 -2.88 1.08 -1.19
C HIS A 573 -2.35 2.51 -1.20
N TRP A 574 -3.17 3.49 -0.84
CA TRP A 574 -2.69 4.86 -0.83
C TRP A 574 -1.72 5.12 0.34
N GLY A 575 -0.73 5.97 0.11
CA GLY A 575 0.16 6.52 1.13
C GLY A 575 1.17 5.51 1.66
N TYR A 576 0.78 4.74 2.66
CA TYR A 576 1.61 3.80 3.41
C TYR A 576 0.78 2.62 3.88
N ILE A 577 1.44 1.51 4.23
CA ILE A 577 0.78 0.37 4.86
C ILE A 577 0.79 0.54 6.38
N GLU A 578 -0.35 0.34 7.02
CA GLU A 578 -0.46 0.38 8.48
C GLU A 578 0.39 -0.73 9.10
N GLY A 579 1.02 -0.43 10.24
CA GLY A 579 1.98 -1.36 10.83
C GLY A 579 1.36 -2.72 11.21
N ALA A 580 0.11 -2.72 11.67
CA ALA A 580 -0.67 -3.93 11.96
C ALA A 580 -0.94 -4.83 10.74
N GLU A 581 -0.82 -4.29 9.52
CA GLU A 581 -1.00 -5.05 8.28
C GLU A 581 0.33 -5.64 7.78
N ILE A 582 1.48 -5.23 8.32
CA ILE A 582 2.80 -5.78 7.98
C ILE A 582 2.94 -7.16 8.63
N TYR A 583 2.54 -8.20 7.91
CA TYR A 583 2.44 -9.55 8.44
C TYR A 583 3.78 -10.30 8.48
N ALA A 584 4.63 -10.15 7.46
CA ALA A 584 5.96 -10.76 7.45
C ALA A 584 6.93 -10.08 6.47
N GLN A 585 8.22 -10.24 6.74
CA GLN A 585 9.33 -9.76 5.92
C GLN A 585 10.33 -10.91 5.75
N VAL A 586 10.33 -11.53 4.57
CA VAL A 586 11.11 -12.74 4.31
C VAL A 586 12.32 -12.41 3.45
N TYR A 587 13.51 -12.60 4.01
CA TYR A 587 14.78 -12.51 3.29
C TYR A 587 15.17 -13.87 2.71
N LEU A 588 15.11 -14.00 1.39
CA LEU A 588 15.18 -15.27 0.67
C LEU A 588 16.59 -15.65 0.22
N THR A 589 17.58 -14.75 0.35
CA THR A 589 18.87 -14.91 -0.32
C THR A 589 19.66 -16.12 0.18
N TYR A 590 19.76 -16.33 1.49
CA TYR A 590 20.51 -17.45 2.06
C TYR A 590 19.94 -18.79 1.60
N GLY A 591 18.63 -19.00 1.76
CA GLY A 591 17.97 -20.22 1.29
C GLY A 591 18.13 -20.46 -0.21
N HIS A 592 18.07 -19.41 -1.04
CA HIS A 592 18.34 -19.53 -2.48
C HIS A 592 19.79 -19.94 -2.77
N ARG A 593 20.76 -19.52 -1.96
CA ARG A 593 22.15 -19.94 -2.08
C ARG A 593 22.40 -21.36 -1.55
N GLY A 594 21.42 -21.99 -0.90
CA GLY A 594 21.62 -23.26 -0.21
C GLY A 594 22.34 -23.10 1.14
N GLU A 595 22.37 -21.88 1.68
CA GLU A 595 23.10 -21.51 2.90
C GLU A 595 22.13 -21.30 4.05
N GLN A 596 22.49 -21.79 5.25
CA GLN A 596 21.70 -21.49 6.45
C GLN A 596 21.82 -20.00 6.77
N PRO A 597 20.73 -19.33 7.17
CA PRO A 597 20.80 -17.96 7.61
C PRO A 597 21.76 -17.83 8.81
N PRO A 598 22.53 -16.75 8.89
CA PRO A 598 23.34 -16.48 10.07
C PRO A 598 22.41 -16.28 11.28
N THR A 599 22.89 -16.67 12.46
CA THR A 599 22.20 -16.35 13.70
C THR A 599 22.13 -14.83 13.86
N PRO A 600 20.97 -14.26 14.21
CA PRO A 600 20.87 -12.85 14.59
C PRO A 600 21.93 -12.51 15.64
N THR A 601 22.58 -11.36 15.48
CA THR A 601 23.62 -10.91 16.40
C THR A 601 23.17 -9.67 17.15
N ASN A 602 23.54 -9.58 18.43
CA ASN A 602 23.32 -8.36 19.20
C ASN A 602 24.20 -7.26 18.63
N VAL A 603 23.55 -6.20 18.16
CA VAL A 603 24.27 -5.02 17.69
C VAL A 603 24.61 -4.14 18.89
N PRO A 604 25.89 -3.81 19.13
CA PRO A 604 26.25 -2.93 20.24
C PRO A 604 25.70 -1.52 20.01
N ALA A 605 25.32 -0.89 21.13
CA ALA A 605 25.07 0.55 21.17
C ALA A 605 26.32 1.31 20.62
N PRO A 606 26.10 2.43 19.91
CA PRO A 606 27.17 3.21 19.28
C PRO A 606 28.11 3.90 20.26
#